data_AF-A0A7W4F1S0-F1
#
_entry.id   AF-A0A7W4F1S0-F1
#
_cell.length_a   1.000
_cell.length_b   1.000
_cell.length_c   1.000
_cell.angle_alpha   90.00
_cell.angle_beta   90.00
_cell.angle_gamma   90.00
#
_symmetry.space_group_name_H-M   'P 1'
#
loop_
_entity.id
_entity.type
_entity.pdbx_description
1 polymer ?
#
loop_
_entity_poly.entity_id
_entity_poly.type
_entity_poly.pdbx_seq_one_letter_code
_entity_poly.pdbx_strand_id
1 'polypeptide(L)'
;MTDIAVADCIAGEEERQRDGLELIPSENYVSQDVRKALGSVFTNKYSEGYPGKRYYGGQEFTDRVEQLAIDRAKKLFRADHANVQPHSGAPANEAVYSAWCQPG
;
A
#
# COMPACT_ATOMS: atom_id res chain seq x y z
N MET A 1 16.68 8.45 12.76
CA MET A 1 15.52 9.34 12.89
C MET A 1 15.95 10.53 13.73
N THR A 2 15.66 11.76 13.33
CA THR A 2 16.13 12.96 14.04
C THR A 2 15.27 13.29 15.25
N ASP A 3 13.97 13.01 15.18
CA ASP A 3 13.05 13.16 16.29
C ASP A 3 13.20 11.96 17.26
N ILE A 4 13.78 12.23 18.42
CA ILE A 4 14.06 11.22 19.45
C ILE A 4 12.78 10.73 20.10
N ALA A 5 11.80 11.61 20.34
CA ALA A 5 10.54 11.21 20.97
C ALA A 5 9.78 10.21 20.10
N VAL A 6 9.79 10.42 18.78
CA VAL A 6 9.19 9.47 17.82
C VAL A 6 9.99 8.16 17.75
N ALA A 7 11.32 8.23 17.83
CA ALA A 7 12.17 7.04 17.83
C ALA A 7 11.92 6.15 19.06
N ASP A 8 11.79 6.76 20.23
CA ASP A 8 11.51 6.05 21.49
C ASP A 8 10.13 5.37 21.46
N CYS A 9 9.10 6.05 20.93
CA CYS A 9 7.78 5.47 20.74
C CYS A 9 7.81 4.25 19.80
N ILE A 10 8.55 4.33 18.69
CA ILE A 10 8.70 3.20 17.76
C ILE A 10 9.41 2.03 18.42
N ALA A 11 10.48 2.27 19.17
CA ALA A 11 11.20 1.22 19.89
C ALA A 11 10.32 0.53 20.93
N GLY A 12 9.54 1.29 21.69
CA GLY A 12 8.58 0.75 22.66
C GLY A 12 7.49 -0.11 22.01
N GLU A 13 6.96 0.30 20.84
CA GLU A 13 5.99 -0.51 20.11
C GLU A 13 6.59 -1.79 19.52
N GLU A 14 7.85 -1.76 19.06
CA GLU A 14 8.56 -2.97 18.61
C GLU A 14 8.81 -3.97 19.76
N GLU A 15 9.06 -3.50 20.98
CA GLU A 15 9.16 -4.33 22.18
C GLU A 15 7.79 -4.92 22.55
N ARG A 16 6.74 -4.08 22.60
CA ARG A 16 5.36 -4.50 22.88
C ARG A 16 4.88 -5.61 21.93
N GLN A 17 5.11 -5.44 20.62
CA GLN A 17 4.74 -6.43 19.60
C GLN A 17 5.54 -7.74 19.70
N ARG A 18 6.79 -7.68 20.19
CA ARG A 18 7.67 -8.84 20.33
C ARG A 18 7.30 -9.71 21.52
N ASP A 19 6.95 -9.06 22.62
CA ASP A 19 6.72 -9.72 23.91
C ASP A 19 5.24 -10.06 24.13
N GLY A 20 4.34 -9.35 23.44
CA GLY A 20 2.90 -9.56 23.47
C GLY A 20 2.45 -10.78 22.66
N LEU A 21 1.43 -11.47 23.15
CA LEU A 21 0.67 -12.44 22.35
C LEU A 21 -0.50 -11.72 21.67
N GLU A 22 -0.35 -11.40 20.40
CA GLU A 22 -1.41 -10.73 19.64
C GLU A 22 -2.46 -11.72 19.13
N LEU A 23 -3.72 -11.49 19.53
CA LEU A 23 -4.87 -12.34 19.21
C LEU A 23 -5.92 -11.60 18.38
N ILE A 24 -5.64 -10.38 17.93
CA ILE A 24 -6.54 -9.62 17.07
C ILE A 24 -6.49 -10.23 15.66
N PRO A 25 -7.59 -10.80 15.14
CA PRO A 25 -7.55 -11.62 13.92
C PRO A 25 -7.27 -10.83 12.64
N SER A 26 -7.44 -9.52 12.67
CA SER A 26 -7.15 -8.63 11.54
C SER A 26 -5.74 -8.04 11.57
N GLU A 27 -5.00 -8.23 12.67
CA GLU A 27 -3.61 -7.77 12.77
C GLU A 27 -2.65 -8.82 12.21
N ASN A 28 -1.50 -8.34 11.75
CA ASN A 28 -0.45 -9.19 11.21
C ASN A 28 0.88 -8.43 11.19
N TYR A 29 1.98 -9.18 11.09
CA TYR A 29 3.32 -8.63 10.95
C TYR A 29 3.80 -8.77 9.52
N VAL A 30 4.05 -7.63 8.86
CA VAL A 30 4.62 -7.61 7.51
C VAL A 30 6.11 -7.93 7.53
N SER A 31 6.63 -8.42 6.41
CA SER A 31 8.07 -8.69 6.28
C SER A 31 8.91 -7.41 6.29
N GLN A 32 10.21 -7.55 6.57
CA GLN A 32 11.17 -6.44 6.52
C GLN A 32 11.23 -5.80 5.12
N ASP A 33 11.12 -6.60 4.06
CA ASP A 33 11.14 -6.10 2.68
C ASP A 33 9.95 -5.19 2.38
N VAL A 34 8.76 -5.52 2.91
CA VAL A 34 7.56 -4.67 2.79
C VAL A 34 7.78 -3.34 3.52
N ARG A 35 8.30 -3.37 4.76
CA ARG A 35 8.62 -2.14 5.51
C ARG A 35 9.64 -1.26 4.78
N LYS A 36 10.68 -1.87 4.20
CA LYS A 36 11.71 -1.16 3.44
C LYS A 36 11.16 -0.48 2.18
N ALA A 37 10.26 -1.15 1.46
CA ALA A 37 9.61 -0.57 0.29
C ALA A 37 8.69 0.61 0.66
N LEU A 38 7.91 0.47 1.74
CA LEU A 38 7.00 1.51 2.23
C LEU A 38 7.74 2.80 2.63
N GLY A 39 8.88 2.68 3.30
CA GLY A 39 9.71 3.83 3.70
C GLY A 39 10.68 4.36 2.63
N SER A 40 10.44 4.04 1.35
CA SER A 40 11.37 4.39 0.26
C SER A 40 11.04 5.71 -0.44
N VAL A 41 11.90 6.10 -1.38
CA VAL A 41 11.76 7.33 -2.18
C VAL A 41 10.52 7.36 -3.09
N PHE A 42 9.80 6.24 -3.25
CA PHE A 42 8.56 6.23 -4.02
C PHE A 42 7.50 7.19 -3.45
N THR A 43 7.54 7.48 -2.14
CA THR A 43 6.65 8.47 -1.51
C THR A 43 6.80 9.89 -2.06
N ASN A 44 7.91 10.20 -2.73
CA ASN A 44 8.17 11.53 -3.29
C ASN A 44 7.48 11.74 -4.65
N LYS A 45 6.95 10.68 -5.28
CA LYS A 45 6.51 10.74 -6.68
C LYS A 45 4.99 10.87 -6.80
N TYR A 46 4.56 11.97 -7.42
CA TYR A 46 3.19 12.11 -7.91
C TYR A 46 3.00 11.32 -9.21
N SER A 47 2.02 10.42 -9.25
CA SER A 47 1.84 9.42 -10.32
C SER A 47 0.39 9.22 -10.75
N GLU A 48 -0.42 10.28 -10.73
CA GLU A 48 -1.82 10.25 -11.18
C GLU A 48 -1.97 9.66 -12.60
N GLY A 49 -3.02 8.87 -12.77
CA GLY A 49 -3.30 8.06 -13.96
C GLY A 49 -2.95 6.59 -13.73
N TYR A 50 -2.73 5.87 -14.83
CA TYR A 50 -2.35 4.45 -14.83
C TYR A 50 -1.03 4.24 -15.58
N PRO A 51 -0.33 3.11 -15.41
CA PRO A 51 0.90 2.83 -16.14
C PRO A 51 0.77 3.09 -17.65
N GLY A 52 1.70 3.85 -18.22
CA GLY A 52 1.68 4.28 -19.63
C GLY A 52 0.65 5.37 -19.99
N LYS A 53 -0.20 5.78 -19.05
CA LYS A 53 -1.25 6.81 -19.20
C LYS A 53 -1.26 7.74 -17.98
N ARG A 54 -0.15 8.47 -17.80
CA ARG A 54 0.10 9.34 -16.64
C ARG A 54 -0.09 10.79 -17.01
N TYR A 55 -0.58 11.58 -16.06
CA TYR A 55 -0.71 13.04 -16.22
C TYR A 55 0.63 13.78 -16.09
N TYR A 56 1.62 13.15 -15.44
CA TYR A 56 2.92 13.74 -15.14
C TYR A 56 4.07 12.85 -15.63
N GLY A 57 5.16 13.48 -16.07
CA GLY A 57 6.38 12.78 -16.51
C GLY A 57 7.18 12.11 -15.39
N GLY A 58 8.26 11.41 -15.78
CA GLY A 58 9.23 10.79 -14.88
C GLY A 58 8.73 9.50 -14.21
N GLN A 59 7.94 8.69 -14.91
CA GLN A 59 7.23 7.53 -14.33
C GLN A 59 7.90 6.18 -14.64
N GLU A 60 9.15 6.20 -15.13
CA GLU A 60 9.87 5.01 -15.58
C GLU A 60 9.84 3.88 -14.54
N PHE A 61 10.05 4.21 -13.26
CA PHE A 61 10.10 3.21 -12.18
C PHE A 61 8.76 3.03 -11.45
N THR A 62 7.94 4.07 -11.34
CA THR A 62 6.61 3.99 -10.73
C THR A 62 5.65 3.16 -11.57
N ASP A 63 5.69 3.30 -12.91
CA ASP A 63 4.91 2.44 -13.81
C ASP A 63 5.34 0.98 -13.69
N ARG A 64 6.65 0.73 -13.61
CA ARG A 64 7.19 -0.63 -13.46
C ARG A 64 6.75 -1.29 -12.16
N VAL A 65 6.83 -0.58 -11.02
CA VAL A 65 6.44 -1.17 -9.73
C VAL A 65 4.92 -1.37 -9.64
N GLU A 66 4.12 -0.44 -10.17
CA GLU A 66 2.66 -0.60 -10.20
C GLU A 66 2.24 -1.75 -11.12
N GLN A 67 2.83 -1.87 -12.31
CA GLN A 67 2.54 -2.99 -13.22
C GLN A 67 2.92 -4.34 -12.59
N LEU A 68 4.07 -4.42 -11.91
CA LEU A 68 4.46 -5.63 -11.18
C LEU A 68 3.45 -5.98 -10.07
N ALA A 69 2.91 -4.98 -9.36
CA ALA A 69 1.89 -5.21 -8.34
C ALA A 69 0.59 -5.73 -8.95
N ILE A 70 0.13 -5.13 -10.05
CA ILE A 70 -1.07 -5.57 -10.80
C ILE A 70 -0.90 -7.02 -11.27
N ASP A 71 0.22 -7.34 -11.94
CA ASP A 71 0.47 -8.67 -12.48
C ASP A 71 0.54 -9.74 -11.38
N ARG A 72 1.17 -9.41 -10.25
CA ARG A 72 1.26 -10.30 -9.09
C ARG A 72 -0.10 -10.51 -8.43
N ALA A 73 -0.91 -9.46 -8.27
CA ALA A 73 -2.26 -9.56 -7.72
C ALA A 73 -3.14 -10.45 -8.62
N LYS A 74 -3.15 -10.19 -9.93
CA LYS A 74 -3.85 -11.01 -10.92
C LYS A 74 -3.43 -12.47 -10.86
N LYS A 75 -2.12 -12.74 -10.81
CA LYS A 75 -1.58 -14.11 -10.71
C LYS A 75 -1.97 -14.79 -9.40
N LEU A 76 -1.87 -14.09 -8.28
CA LEU A 76 -2.16 -14.63 -6.95
C LEU A 76 -3.63 -15.04 -6.81
N PHE A 77 -4.54 -14.18 -7.26
CA PHE A 77 -5.98 -14.38 -7.13
C PHE A 77 -6.64 -14.98 -8.38
N ARG A 78 -5.87 -15.27 -9.43
CA ARG A 78 -6.36 -15.78 -10.73
C ARG A 78 -7.43 -14.85 -11.34
N ALA A 79 -7.20 -13.55 -11.27
CA ALA A 79 -8.13 -12.52 -11.71
C ALA A 79 -7.73 -11.95 -13.08
N ASP A 80 -8.74 -11.56 -13.87
CA ASP A 80 -8.52 -10.93 -15.18
C ASP A 80 -7.98 -9.50 -15.05
N HIS A 81 -8.35 -8.79 -13.98
CA HIS A 81 -8.01 -7.39 -13.72
C HIS A 81 -7.71 -7.17 -12.24
N ALA A 82 -6.89 -6.16 -11.93
CA ALA A 82 -6.65 -5.69 -10.58
C ALA A 82 -6.36 -4.18 -10.59
N ASN A 83 -6.97 -3.44 -9.67
CA ASN A 83 -6.58 -2.08 -9.34
C ASN A 83 -5.90 -2.08 -7.97
N VAL A 84 -4.67 -1.60 -7.90
CA VAL A 84 -3.81 -1.61 -6.71
C VAL A 84 -3.59 -0.22 -6.10
N GLN A 85 -4.36 0.78 -6.53
CA GLN A 85 -4.28 2.17 -6.07
C GLN A 85 -5.12 2.53 -4.83
N PRO A 86 -6.21 1.82 -4.46
CA PRO A 86 -6.96 2.17 -3.24
C PRO A 86 -6.09 2.15 -1.99
N HIS A 87 -6.20 3.20 -1.17
CA HIS A 87 -5.33 3.40 0.00
C HIS A 87 -5.61 2.46 1.17
N SER A 88 -6.82 1.90 1.26
CA SER A 88 -7.24 0.94 2.27
C SER A 88 -8.54 0.24 1.83
N GLY A 89 -9.08 -0.67 2.65
CA GLY A 89 -10.29 -1.43 2.33
C GLY A 89 -11.56 -0.59 2.19
N ALA A 90 -11.78 0.37 3.10
CA ALA A 90 -12.94 1.27 3.04
C ALA A 90 -13.01 2.10 1.74
N PRO A 91 -11.97 2.86 1.34
CA PRO A 91 -12.01 3.62 0.09
C PRO A 91 -12.06 2.72 -1.16
N ALA A 92 -11.57 1.47 -1.08
CA ALA A 92 -11.75 0.50 -2.17
C ALA A 92 -13.22 0.15 -2.39
N ASN A 93 -13.98 -0.07 -1.31
CA ASN A 93 -15.42 -0.32 -1.40
C ASN A 93 -16.18 0.89 -1.94
N GLU A 94 -15.86 2.09 -1.47
CA GLU A 94 -16.46 3.34 -1.95
C GLU A 94 -16.23 3.56 -3.46
N ALA A 95 -15.04 3.21 -3.96
CA ALA A 95 -14.74 3.26 -5.39
C ALA A 95 -15.63 2.31 -6.21
N VAL A 96 -15.87 1.09 -5.70
CA VAL A 96 -16.79 0.13 -6.35
C VAL A 96 -18.22 0.65 -6.34
N TYR A 97 -18.71 1.14 -5.20
CA TYR A 97 -20.06 1.71 -5.10
C TYR A 97 -20.23 2.89 -6.06
N SER A 98 -19.26 3.79 -6.11
CA SER A 98 -19.30 4.95 -7.00
C SER A 98 -19.22 4.58 -8.48
N ALA A 99 -18.57 3.46 -8.81
CA ALA A 99 -18.46 2.99 -10.18
C ALA A 99 -19.75 2.32 -10.68
N TRP A 100 -20.45 1.56 -9.82
CA TRP A 100 -21.50 0.63 -10.24
C TRP A 100 -22.89 0.92 -9.67
N CYS A 101 -22.99 1.66 -8.58
CA CYS A 101 -24.26 2.00 -7.94
C CYS A 101 -24.67 3.44 -8.27
N GLN A 102 -25.97 3.72 -8.15
CA GLN A 102 -26.49 5.09 -8.15
C GLN A 102 -26.76 5.52 -6.71
N PRO A 103 -26.54 6.80 -6.35
CA PRO A 103 -26.95 7.31 -5.05
C PRO A 103 -28.49 7.34 -4.91
N GLY A 104 -29.01 6.78 -3.83
CA GLY A 104 -30.44 6.76 -3.50
C GLY A 104 -31.14 5.48 -3.91
#